data_AF-A0A4R6MHY2-F1
#
_entry.id   AF-A0A4R6MHY2-F1
#
_cell.length_a   1.000
_cell.length_b   1.000
_cell.length_c   1.000
_cell.angle_alpha   90.00
_cell.angle_beta   90.00
_cell.angle_gamma   90.00
#
_symmetry.space_group_name_H-M   'P 1'
#
loop_
_entity.id
_entity.type
_entity.pdbx_description
1 polymer ?
#
loop_
_entity_poly.entity_id
_entity_poly.type
_entity_poly.pdbx_seq_one_letter_code
_entity_poly.pdbx_strand_id
1 'polypeptide(L)'
;MVTLRQINIFALVICFLLYLTCYFRFAGQALLTITQIISGIFVTIEIFSKPKNYKIKSQIKTYWIVTILNIIVLFSFFNFIMWNDFLQVTFVTLIPNITAIYFYRILIKYEDLGFVH
;
A
#
# COMPACT_ATOMS: atom_id res chain seq x y z
N MET A 1 11.00 -18.15 7.81
CA MET A 1 10.21 -17.69 6.65
C MET A 1 10.06 -16.18 6.75
N VAL A 2 10.29 -15.44 5.66
CA VAL A 2 10.08 -13.99 5.65
C VAL A 2 8.58 -13.75 5.56
N THR A 3 7.99 -13.03 6.52
CA THR A 3 6.53 -12.78 6.50
C THR A 3 6.19 -11.62 5.57
N LEU A 4 4.97 -11.59 5.03
CA LEU A 4 4.48 -10.48 4.20
C LEU A 4 4.63 -9.13 4.92
N ARG A 5 4.48 -9.11 6.25
CA ARG A 5 4.74 -7.93 7.08
C ARG A 5 6.17 -7.42 6.95
N GLN A 6 7.16 -8.30 7.05
CA GLN A 6 8.57 -7.93 6.95
C GLN A 6 8.91 -7.34 5.57
N ILE A 7 8.36 -7.92 4.50
CA ILE A 7 8.54 -7.41 3.13
C ILE A 7 7.96 -6.00 2.98
N ASN A 8 6.76 -5.76 3.52
CA ASN A 8 6.09 -4.46 3.42
C ASN A 8 6.79 -3.36 4.24
N ILE A 9 7.29 -3.69 5.44
CA ILE A 9 8.12 -2.75 6.22
C ILE A 9 9.40 -2.43 5.45
N PHE A 10 10.08 -3.46 4.95
CA PHE A 10 11.33 -3.27 4.22
C PHE A 10 11.14 -2.37 3.00
N ALA A 11 10.08 -2.57 2.23
CA ALA A 11 9.72 -1.70 1.11
C ALA A 11 9.42 -0.25 1.56
N LEU A 12 8.76 -0.06 2.70
CA LEU A 12 8.47 1.27 3.26
C LEU A 12 9.75 1.98 3.71
N VAL A 13 10.68 1.27 4.35
CA VAL A 13 11.98 1.81 4.76
C VAL A 13 12.82 2.17 3.54
N ILE A 14 12.90 1.31 2.52
CA ILE A 14 13.58 1.63 1.26
C ILE A 14 12.95 2.85 0.60
N CYS A 15 11.62 2.92 0.55
CA CYS A 15 10.92 4.07 -0.02
C CYS A 15 11.30 5.37 0.68
N PHE A 16 11.34 5.36 2.02
CA PHE A 16 11.76 6.51 2.81
C PHE A 16 13.22 6.90 2.57
N LEU A 17 14.13 5.93 2.52
CA LEU A 17 15.55 6.17 2.22
C LEU A 17 15.75 6.76 0.82
N LEU A 18 15.06 6.23 -0.19
CA LEU A 18 15.09 6.75 -1.56
C LEU A 18 14.45 8.14 -1.64
N TYR A 19 13.43 8.43 -0.82
CA TYR A 19 12.83 9.75 -0.72
C TYR A 19 13.83 10.80 -0.23
N LEU A 20 14.67 10.47 0.76
CA LEU A 20 15.71 11.37 1.28
C LEU A 20 16.75 11.78 0.22
N THR A 21 17.00 10.91 -0.77
CA THR A 21 17.94 11.22 -1.86
C THR A 21 17.40 12.23 -2.87
N CYS A 22 16.12 12.64 -2.78
CA CYS A 22 15.37 13.52 -3.69
C CYS A 22 15.25 13.04 -5.15
N TYR A 23 16.31 12.47 -5.73
CA TYR A 23 16.37 11.97 -7.11
C TYR A 23 15.57 10.68 -7.31
N PHE A 24 15.52 9.79 -6.30
CA PHE A 24 14.84 8.50 -6.42
C PHE A 24 13.46 8.45 -5.77
N ARG A 25 12.87 9.60 -5.40
CA ARG A 25 11.57 9.67 -4.70
C ARG A 25 10.46 8.91 -5.42
N PHE A 26 10.38 9.04 -6.74
CA PHE A 26 9.36 8.37 -7.55
C PHE A 26 9.61 6.86 -7.70
N ALA A 27 10.88 6.48 -7.85
CA ALA A 27 11.26 5.07 -7.92
C ALA A 27 10.96 4.34 -6.61
N GLY A 28 11.25 4.97 -5.47
CA GLY A 28 10.90 4.43 -4.15
C GLY A 28 9.39 4.30 -3.96
N GLN A 29 8.61 5.29 -4.38
CA GLN A 29 7.14 5.23 -4.33
C GLN A 29 6.56 4.13 -5.24
N ALA A 30 7.13 3.95 -6.44
CA ALA A 30 6.74 2.87 -7.35
C ALA A 30 7.03 1.48 -6.73
N LEU A 31 8.24 1.28 -6.18
CA LEU A 31 8.61 0.02 -5.53
C LEU A 31 7.70 -0.30 -4.35
N LEU A 32 7.39 0.69 -3.50
CA LEU A 32 6.46 0.52 -2.39
C LEU A 32 5.08 0.13 -2.90
N THR A 33 4.55 0.85 -3.87
CA THR A 33 3.21 0.63 -4.42
C THR A 33 3.07 -0.75 -5.03
N ILE A 34 4.04 -1.20 -5.84
CA ILE A 34 4.05 -2.54 -6.43
C ILE A 34 4.06 -3.61 -5.33
N THR A 35 4.93 -3.46 -4.33
CA THR A 35 5.02 -4.38 -3.19
C THR A 35 3.68 -4.48 -2.43
N GLN A 36 3.03 -3.34 -2.20
CA GLN A 36 1.74 -3.24 -1.51
C GLN A 36 0.60 -3.86 -2.32
N ILE A 37 0.58 -3.68 -3.65
CA ILE A 37 -0.42 -4.28 -4.53
C ILE A 37 -0.28 -5.81 -4.53
N ILE A 38 0.93 -6.32 -4.74
CA ILE A 38 1.18 -7.77 -4.77
C ILE A 38 0.79 -8.40 -3.42
N SER A 39 1.28 -7.80 -2.32
CA SER A 39 0.94 -8.27 -0.97
C SER A 39 -0.55 -8.18 -0.70
N GLY A 40 -1.20 -7.09 -1.14
CA GLY A 40 -2.64 -6.88 -1.03
C GLY A 40 -3.45 -7.96 -1.72
N ILE A 41 -3.03 -8.41 -2.91
CA ILE A 41 -3.70 -9.48 -3.65
C ILE A 41 -3.62 -10.80 -2.87
N PHE A 42 -2.42 -11.20 -2.43
CA PHE A 42 -2.23 -12.43 -1.66
C PHE A 42 -3.09 -12.46 -0.38
N VAL A 43 -3.02 -11.37 0.40
CA VAL A 43 -3.78 -11.22 1.65
C VAL A 43 -5.28 -11.24 1.40
N THR A 44 -5.74 -10.64 0.29
CA THR A 44 -7.15 -10.65 -0.08
C THR A 44 -7.62 -12.06 -0.40
N ILE A 45 -6.88 -12.81 -1.23
CA ILE A 45 -7.23 -14.20 -1.60
C ILE A 45 -7.37 -15.06 -0.33
N GLU A 46 -6.41 -14.96 0.57
CA GLU A 46 -6.39 -15.79 1.77
C GLU A 46 -7.47 -15.39 2.81
N ILE A 47 -7.75 -14.11 2.97
CA ILE A 47 -8.77 -13.68 3.94
C ILE A 47 -10.18 -13.94 3.43
N PHE A 48 -10.41 -13.84 2.11
CA PHE A 48 -11.72 -14.12 1.51
C PHE A 48 -12.04 -15.61 1.44
N SER A 49 -11.03 -16.49 1.33
CA SER A 49 -11.23 -17.94 1.36
C SER A 49 -11.70 -18.47 2.73
N LYS A 50 -11.47 -17.71 3.83
CA LYS A 50 -11.86 -18.12 5.19
C LYS A 50 -13.22 -17.52 5.59
N PRO A 51 -14.13 -18.30 6.23
CA PRO A 51 -15.51 -17.87 6.45
C PRO A 51 -15.70 -16.83 7.59
N LYS A 52 -14.82 -16.79 8.61
CA LYS A 52 -15.08 -16.05 9.86
C LYS A 52 -14.24 -14.78 10.09
N ASN A 53 -14.17 -13.84 9.13
CA ASN A 53 -13.39 -12.59 9.30
C ASN A 53 -14.05 -11.34 8.71
N TYR A 54 -15.34 -11.11 8.98
CA TYR A 54 -16.09 -9.98 8.38
C TYR A 54 -15.41 -8.61 8.60
N LYS A 55 -14.85 -8.37 9.80
CA LYS A 55 -14.19 -7.10 10.14
C LYS A 55 -12.95 -6.85 9.27
N ILE A 56 -12.07 -7.84 9.10
CA ILE A 56 -10.86 -7.68 8.27
C ILE A 56 -11.24 -7.62 6.78
N LYS A 57 -12.23 -8.40 6.33
CA LYS A 57 -12.76 -8.31 4.96
C LYS A 57 -13.23 -6.89 4.64
N SER A 58 -13.92 -6.23 5.57
CA SER A 58 -14.33 -4.83 5.40
C SER A 58 -13.12 -3.89 5.30
N GLN A 59 -12.09 -4.07 6.13
CA GLN A 59 -10.87 -3.25 6.07
C GLN A 59 -10.10 -3.41 4.76
N ILE A 60 -10.01 -4.64 4.23
CA ILE A 60 -9.40 -4.90 2.91
C ILE A 60 -10.20 -4.26 1.78
N LYS A 61 -11.55 -4.31 1.84
CA LYS A 61 -12.39 -3.60 0.88
C LYS A 61 -12.12 -2.10 0.91
N THR A 62 -12.04 -1.50 2.10
CA THR A 62 -11.69 -0.08 2.23
C THR A 62 -10.31 0.22 1.67
N TYR A 63 -9.30 -0.61 1.97
CA TYR A 63 -7.97 -0.50 1.37
C TYR A 63 -8.04 -0.47 -0.15
N TRP A 64 -8.72 -1.44 -0.77
CA TRP A 64 -8.85 -1.50 -2.23
C TRP A 64 -9.62 -0.31 -2.82
N ILE A 65 -10.69 0.14 -2.17
CA ILE A 65 -11.44 1.32 -2.63
C ILE A 65 -10.51 2.54 -2.67
N VAL A 66 -9.76 2.81 -1.59
CA VAL A 66 -8.85 3.96 -1.54
C VAL A 66 -7.71 3.81 -2.56
N THR A 67 -7.11 2.63 -2.67
CA THR A 67 -6.02 2.37 -3.62
C THR A 67 -6.50 2.55 -5.06
N ILE A 68 -7.66 2.00 -5.44
CA ILE A 68 -8.21 2.12 -6.79
C ILE A 68 -8.59 3.57 -7.09
N LEU A 69 -9.25 4.27 -6.16
CA LEU A 69 -9.59 5.68 -6.34
C LEU A 69 -8.33 6.53 -6.54
N ASN A 70 -7.27 6.29 -5.76
CA ASN A 70 -6.00 7.01 -5.93
C ASN A 70 -5.38 6.74 -7.30
N ILE A 71 -5.39 5.49 -7.77
CA ILE A 71 -4.89 5.13 -9.11
C ILE A 71 -5.70 5.82 -10.21
N ILE A 72 -7.03 5.83 -10.11
CA ILE A 72 -7.90 6.50 -11.07
C ILE A 72 -7.58 7.99 -11.14
N VAL A 73 -7.51 8.67 -9.99
CA VAL A 73 -7.19 10.11 -9.95
C VAL A 73 -5.81 10.38 -10.55
N LEU A 74 -4.81 9.57 -10.18
CA LEU A 74 -3.44 9.73 -10.64
C LEU A 74 -3.32 9.52 -12.16
N PHE A 75 -4.08 8.58 -12.73
CA PHE A 75 -4.07 8.32 -14.17
C PHE A 75 -4.89 9.36 -14.95
N SER A 76 -6.09 9.69 -14.49
CA SER A 76 -6.99 10.65 -15.15
C SER A 76 -6.45 12.08 -15.15
N PHE A 77 -5.70 12.45 -14.11
CA PHE A 77 -5.18 13.81 -13.95
C PHE A 77 -3.65 13.85 -13.93
N PHE A 78 -2.98 12.85 -14.52
CA PHE A 78 -1.54 12.67 -14.45
C PHE A 78 -0.76 13.95 -14.78
N ASN A 79 -1.02 14.55 -15.94
CA ASN A 79 -0.33 15.77 -16.36
C ASN A 79 -0.54 16.91 -15.35
N PHE A 80 -1.78 17.15 -14.94
CA PHE A 80 -2.08 18.21 -13.99
C PHE A 80 -1.41 18.00 -12.62
N ILE A 81 -1.36 16.76 -12.13
CA ILE A 81 -0.73 16.38 -10.87
C ILE A 81 0.80 16.54 -10.96
N MET A 82 1.42 16.14 -12.07
CA MET A 82 2.88 16.19 -12.22
C MET A 82 3.42 17.62 -12.40
N TRP A 83 2.59 18.55 -12.89
CA TRP A 83 2.94 19.96 -13.04
C TRP A 83 2.62 20.81 -11.78
N ASN A 84 2.08 20.20 -10.72
CA ASN A 84 1.74 20.89 -9.48
C ASN A 84 2.37 20.19 -8.27
N ASP A 85 3.36 20.82 -7.64
CA ASP A 85 4.12 20.24 -6.53
C ASP A 85 3.25 19.75 -5.37
N PHE A 86 2.23 20.52 -5.00
CA PHE A 86 1.34 20.16 -3.90
C PHE A 86 0.52 18.89 -4.21
N LEU A 87 -0.05 18.83 -5.40
CA LEU A 87 -0.81 17.65 -5.84
C LEU A 87 0.10 16.44 -5.99
N GLN A 88 1.31 16.64 -6.50
CA GLN A 88 2.31 15.60 -6.63
C GLN A 88 2.67 14.99 -5.26
N VAL A 89 2.95 15.82 -4.25
CA VAL A 89 3.20 15.35 -2.88
C VAL A 89 1.98 14.62 -2.32
N THR A 90 0.78 15.14 -2.56
CA THR A 90 -0.46 14.57 -2.02
C THR A 90 -0.76 13.18 -2.61
N PHE A 91 -0.83 13.07 -3.93
CA PHE A 91 -1.29 11.86 -4.62
C PHE A 91 -0.19 10.82 -4.87
N VAL A 92 1.07 11.25 -4.95
CA VAL A 92 2.21 10.36 -5.21
C VAL A 92 2.95 9.97 -3.92
N THR A 93 2.84 10.76 -2.85
CA THR A 93 3.58 10.50 -1.59
C THR A 93 2.65 10.27 -0.41
N LEU A 94 1.82 11.25 -0.03
CA LEU A 94 1.04 11.19 1.20
C LEU A 94 -0.01 10.08 1.16
N ILE A 95 -0.86 10.06 0.12
CA ILE A 95 -1.91 9.04 0.00
C ILE A 95 -1.30 7.63 -0.07
N PRO A 96 -0.33 7.34 -0.96
CA PRO A 96 0.33 6.03 -1.02
C PRO A 96 0.94 5.58 0.32
N ASN A 97 1.65 6.49 1.02
CA ASN A 97 2.26 6.15 2.31
C ASN A 97 1.20 5.89 3.40
N ILE A 98 0.12 6.69 3.46
CA ILE A 98 -0.97 6.47 4.41
C ILE A 98 -1.66 5.13 4.11
N THR A 99 -1.90 4.80 2.83
CA THR A 99 -2.46 3.50 2.45
C THR A 99 -1.53 2.34 2.81
N ALA A 100 -0.21 2.50 2.67
CA ALA A 100 0.77 1.50 3.07
C ALA A 100 0.77 1.27 4.59
N ILE A 101 0.69 2.33 5.39
CA ILE A 101 0.55 2.23 6.85
C ILE A 101 -0.77 1.56 7.24
N TYR A 102 -1.86 1.90 6.54
CA TYR A 102 -3.15 1.26 6.77
C TYR A 102 -3.11 -0.24 6.44
N PHE A 103 -2.51 -0.61 5.31
CA PHE A 103 -2.32 -1.99 4.91
C PHE A 103 -1.42 -2.76 5.90
N TYR A 104 -0.37 -2.11 6.40
CA TYR A 104 0.46 -2.67 7.47
C TYR A 104 -0.35 -3.04 8.73
N ARG A 105 -1.32 -2.19 9.13
CA ARG A 105 -2.24 -2.52 10.24
C ARG A 105 -3.15 -3.71 9.92
N ILE A 106 -3.53 -3.90 8.66
CA ILE A 106 -4.27 -5.09 8.23
C ILE A 106 -3.38 -6.33 8.35
N LEU A 107 -2.12 -6.24 7.92
CA LEU A 107 -1.14 -7.33 8.03
C LEU A 107 -0.91 -7.78 9.48
N ILE A 108 -0.78 -6.85 10.43
CA ILE A 108 -0.65 -7.20 11.87
C ILE A 108 -1.86 -8.04 12.31
N LYS A 109 -3.08 -7.55 12.07
CA LYS A 109 -4.29 -8.27 12.46
C LYS A 109 -4.44 -9.62 11.76
N TYR A 110 -3.96 -9.70 10.53
CA TYR A 110 -3.95 -10.94 9.76
C TYR A 110 -3.01 -11.98 10.39
N GLU A 111 -1.80 -11.58 10.79
CA GLU A 111 -0.84 -12.45 11.47
C GLU A 111 -1.33 -12.85 12.87
N ASP A 112 -1.92 -11.92 13.64
CA ASP A 112 -2.46 -12.16 14.98
C ASP A 112 -3.59 -13.20 15.00
N LEU A 113 -4.32 -13.36 13.89
CA LEU A 113 -5.36 -14.38 13.75
C LEU A 113 -4.80 -15.78 13.46
N GLY A 114 -3.48 -15.96 13.46
CA GLY A 114 -2.83 -17.25 13.27
C GLY A 114 -2.88 -17.76 11.83
N PHE A 115 -3.04 -16.86 10.85
CA PHE A 115 -3.00 -17.23 9.43
C PHE A 115 -1.58 -17.33 8.86
N VAL A 116 -0.56 -17.31 9.72
CA VAL A 116 0.82 -17.59 9.35
C VAL A 116 1.05 -19.09 9.46
N HIS A 117 1.16 -19.79 8.32
CA HIS A 117 1.75 -21.12 8.21
C HIS A 117 3.07 -21.04 7.44
#